data_AF-A0A293LV13-F1
#
_entry.id   AF-A0A293LV13-F1
#
_cell.length_a   1.000
_cell.length_b   1.000
_cell.length_c   1.000
_cell.angle_alpha   90.00
_cell.angle_beta   90.00
_cell.angle_gamma   90.00
#
_symmetry.space_group_name_H-M   'P 1'
#
loop_
_entity.id
_entity.type
_entity.pdbx_description
1 polymer ?
#
loop_
_entity_poly.entity_id
_entity_poly.type
_entity_poly.pdbx_seq_one_letter_code
_entity_poly.pdbx_strand_id
1 'polypeptide(L)'
;MTLGYGFFMYQAILMFSSWALFPDLTKPKRVTFHWVLQLLALTCIAAGVSVAFYNKVALGKQHFVSWHAKLGLVTNVCAFSAALGGIVAKYSNTNTLTKFVLHHR
;
A
#
# COMPACT_ATOMS: atom_id res chain seq x y z
N MET A 1 -2.55 -7.85 -11.18
CA MET A 1 -2.88 -6.68 -10.34
C MET A 1 -4.07 -6.92 -9.41
N THR A 2 -5.07 -7.73 -9.81
CA THR A 2 -6.28 -8.03 -9.01
C THR A 2 -6.00 -8.54 -7.60
N LEU A 3 -5.05 -9.46 -7.41
CA LEU A 3 -4.69 -9.94 -6.07
C LEU A 3 -4.12 -8.83 -5.17
N GLY A 4 -3.32 -7.91 -5.74
CA GLY A 4 -2.76 -6.78 -5.02
C GLY A 4 -3.83 -5.80 -4.54
N TYR A 5 -4.63 -5.26 -5.47
CA TYR A 5 -5.68 -4.28 -5.15
C TYR A 5 -6.91 -4.90 -4.47
N GLY A 6 -7.38 -6.04 -4.96
CA GLY A 6 -8.64 -6.64 -4.53
C GLY A 6 -8.55 -7.49 -3.26
N PHE A 7 -7.42 -8.17 -3.05
CA PHE A 7 -7.27 -9.04 -1.88
C PHE A 7 -6.37 -8.39 -0.82
N PHE A 8 -5.09 -8.16 -1.12
CA PHE A 8 -4.13 -7.69 -0.11
C PHE A 8 -4.43 -6.28 0.40
N MET A 9 -4.66 -5.32 -0.50
CA MET A 9 -4.98 -3.94 -0.11
C MET A 9 -6.33 -3.84 0.61
N TYR A 10 -7.34 -4.61 0.17
CA TYR A 10 -8.63 -4.68 0.84
C TYR A 10 -8.52 -5.21 2.27
N GLN A 11 -7.81 -6.33 2.47
CA GLN A 11 -7.56 -6.88 3.80
C GLN A 11 -6.76 -5.92 4.69
N ALA A 12 -5.79 -5.19 4.12
CA ALA A 12 -5.04 -4.17 4.84
C ALA A 12 -5.96 -3.07 5.40
N ILE A 13 -6.94 -2.59 4.62
CA ILE A 13 -7.91 -1.57 5.06
C ILE A 13 -8.84 -2.13 6.14
N LEU A 14 -9.32 -3.37 5.97
CA LEU A 14 -10.20 -4.02 6.94
C LEU A 14 -9.57 -4.25 8.31
N MET A 15 -8.23 -4.26 8.45
CA MET A 15 -7.55 -4.38 9.75
C MET A 15 -7.97 -3.31 10.77
N PHE A 16 -8.49 -2.16 10.33
CA PHE A 16 -9.00 -1.10 11.20
C PHE A 16 -10.51 -1.12 11.38
N SER A 17 -11.21 -2.07 10.76
CA SER A 17 -12.65 -2.29 10.88
C SER A 17 -12.96 -3.37 11.93
N SER A 18 -14.24 -3.45 12.31
CA SER A 18 -14.78 -4.54 13.13
C SER A 18 -14.82 -5.88 12.40
N TRP A 19 -14.76 -5.85 11.07
CA TRP A 19 -14.72 -7.03 10.19
C TRP A 19 -13.29 -7.49 9.86
N ALA A 20 -12.32 -7.07 10.66
CA ALA A 20 -10.94 -7.51 10.51
C ALA A 20 -10.86 -9.03 10.67
N LEU A 21 -10.00 -9.68 9.88
CA LEU A 21 -9.71 -11.11 9.99
C LEU A 21 -9.22 -11.51 11.40
N PHE A 22 -8.63 -10.55 12.12
CA PHE A 22 -8.13 -10.71 13.48
C PHE A 22 -8.62 -9.55 14.37
N PRO A 23 -9.86 -9.62 14.88
CA PRO A 23 -10.47 -8.54 15.64
C PRO A 23 -9.81 -8.36 17.03
N ASP A 24 -9.16 -9.38 17.58
CA ASP A 24 -8.59 -9.30 18.93
C ASP A 24 -7.15 -8.71 18.97
N LEU A 25 -6.62 -8.28 17.82
CA LEU A 25 -5.28 -7.70 17.76
C LEU A 25 -5.24 -6.32 18.41
N THR A 26 -4.20 -6.08 19.20
CA THR A 26 -3.88 -4.76 19.76
C THR A 26 -3.56 -3.76 18.63
N LYS A 27 -3.83 -2.46 18.88
CA LYS A 27 -3.59 -1.39 17.89
C LYS A 27 -2.18 -1.43 17.26
N PRO A 28 -1.07 -1.63 18.00
CA PRO A 28 0.26 -1.72 17.40
C PRO A 28 0.42 -2.90 16.45
N LYS A 29 -0.13 -4.07 16.81
CA LYS A 29 -0.11 -5.27 15.97
C LYS A 29 -0.93 -5.07 14.70
N ARG A 30 -2.11 -4.45 14.79
CA ARG A 30 -2.93 -4.11 13.62
C ARG A 30 -2.21 -3.18 12.64
N VAL A 31 -1.51 -2.16 13.14
CA VAL A 31 -0.67 -1.30 12.31
C VAL A 31 0.45 -2.10 11.66
N THR A 32 1.07 -3.05 12.38
CA THR A 32 2.09 -3.95 11.83
C THR A 32 1.56 -4.79 10.67
N PHE A 33 0.42 -5.46 10.86
CA PHE A 33 -0.20 -6.26 9.80
C PHE A 33 -0.63 -5.39 8.61
N HIS A 34 -1.18 -4.21 8.87
CA HIS A 34 -1.58 -3.27 7.82
C HIS A 34 -0.41 -2.91 6.90
N TRP A 35 0.74 -2.47 7.43
CA TRP A 35 1.86 -2.08 6.57
C TRP A 35 2.48 -3.27 5.82
N VAL A 36 2.52 -4.46 6.43
CA VAL A 36 3.01 -5.68 5.77
C VAL A 36 2.10 -6.07 4.60
N LEU A 37 0.78 -6.13 4.82
CA LEU A 37 -0.19 -6.42 3.77
C LEU A 37 -0.16 -5.36 2.66
N GLN A 38 0.01 -4.10 3.03
CA GLN A 38 0.12 -3.02 2.05
C GLN A 38 1.40 -3.11 1.21
N LEU A 39 2.52 -3.54 1.81
CA LEU A 39 3.76 -3.78 1.08
C LEU A 39 3.63 -4.97 0.10
N LEU A 40 3.00 -6.07 0.52
CA LEU A 40 2.64 -7.20 -0.35
C LEU A 40 1.72 -6.77 -1.50
N ALA A 41 0.74 -5.92 -1.22
CA ALA A 41 -0.14 -5.37 -2.27
C ALA A 41 0.67 -4.60 -3.31
N LEU A 42 1.55 -3.70 -2.87
CA LEU A 42 2.37 -2.85 -3.75
C LEU A 42 3.36 -3.68 -4.59
N THR A 43 3.97 -4.72 -4.04
CA THR A 43 4.88 -5.60 -4.81
C THR A 43 4.10 -6.37 -5.89
N CYS A 44 2.91 -6.90 -5.58
CA CYS A 44 2.05 -7.55 -6.57
C CYS A 44 1.56 -6.57 -7.66
N ILE A 45 1.27 -5.33 -7.28
CA ILE A 45 0.88 -4.25 -8.20
C ILE A 45 2.06 -3.93 -9.13
N ALA A 46 3.25 -3.66 -8.57
CA ALA A 46 4.45 -3.37 -9.33
C ALA A 46 4.78 -4.50 -10.32
N ALA A 47 4.80 -5.75 -9.86
CA ALA A 47 5.02 -6.90 -10.72
C ALA A 47 3.98 -6.99 -11.85
N GLY A 48 2.70 -6.75 -11.56
CA GLY A 48 1.63 -6.77 -12.55
C GLY A 48 1.79 -5.69 -13.63
N VAL A 49 2.20 -4.46 -13.25
CA VAL A 49 2.50 -3.39 -14.20
C VAL A 49 3.71 -3.74 -15.04
N SER A 50 4.78 -4.25 -14.43
CA SER A 50 6.00 -4.64 -15.13
C SER A 50 5.70 -5.69 -16.19
N VAL A 51 4.97 -6.76 -15.84
CA VAL A 51 4.59 -7.80 -16.81
C VAL A 51 3.73 -7.22 -17.95
N ALA A 52 2.76 -6.37 -17.63
CA ALA A 52 1.93 -5.72 -18.66
C ALA A 52 2.75 -4.79 -19.57
N PHE A 53 3.76 -4.11 -19.02
CA PHE A 53 4.68 -3.26 -19.77
C PHE A 53 5.57 -4.09 -20.69
N TYR A 54 6.26 -5.10 -20.17
CA TYR A 54 7.12 -6.00 -20.96
C TYR A 54 6.36 -6.67 -22.10
N ASN A 55 5.14 -7.16 -21.84
CA ASN A 55 4.33 -7.77 -22.88
C ASN A 55 4.00 -6.78 -24.01
N LYS A 56 3.79 -5.50 -23.70
CA LYS A 56 3.55 -4.48 -24.73
C LYS A 56 4.82 -4.13 -25.52
N VAL A 57 5.96 -4.04 -24.85
CA VAL A 57 7.26 -3.83 -25.52
C VAL A 57 7.56 -4.98 -26.47
N ALA A 58 7.40 -6.23 -26.02
CA ALA A 58 7.64 -7.43 -26.83
C ALA A 58 6.72 -7.51 -28.06
N LEU A 59 5.48 -7.02 -27.94
CA LEU A 59 4.50 -6.96 -29.03
C LEU A 59 4.59 -5.69 -29.90
N GLY A 60 5.53 -4.77 -29.61
CA GLY A 60 5.68 -3.49 -30.32
C GLY A 60 4.46 -2.58 -30.23
N LYS A 61 3.61 -2.75 -29.20
CA LYS A 61 2.34 -2.01 -29.06
C LYS A 61 2.55 -0.69 -28.34
N GLN A 62 1.79 0.32 -28.73
CA GLN A 62 1.81 1.61 -28.04
C GLN A 62 1.39 1.48 -26.56
N HIS A 63 2.10 2.20 -25.69
CA HIS A 63 1.87 2.24 -24.25
C HIS A 63 0.73 3.23 -23.92
N PHE A 64 0.00 2.95 -22.83
CA PHE A 64 -1.00 3.86 -22.22
C PHE A 64 -2.10 4.45 -23.13
N VAL A 65 -2.44 3.78 -24.23
CA VAL A 65 -3.44 4.29 -25.20
C VAL A 65 -4.86 4.23 -24.65
N SER A 66 -5.20 3.21 -23.87
CA SER A 66 -6.55 3.02 -23.34
C SER A 66 -6.82 3.86 -22.09
N TRP A 67 -8.08 4.27 -21.92
CA TRP A 67 -8.56 4.90 -20.69
C TRP A 67 -8.21 4.09 -19.44
N HIS A 68 -8.39 2.76 -19.49
CA HIS A 68 -8.00 1.86 -18.41
C HIS A 68 -6.52 1.97 -18.04
N ALA A 69 -5.62 2.06 -19.02
CA ALA A 69 -4.19 2.16 -18.76
C ALA A 69 -3.80 3.51 -18.13
N LYS A 70 -4.47 4.61 -18.52
CA LYS A 70 -4.25 5.94 -17.92
C LYS A 70 -4.76 5.98 -16.48
N LEU A 71 -5.99 5.51 -16.24
CA LEU A 71 -6.56 5.43 -14.89
C LEU A 71 -5.73 4.52 -13.98
N GLY A 72 -5.33 3.34 -14.48
CA GLY A 72 -4.46 2.43 -13.73
C GLY A 72 -3.12 3.06 -13.36
N LEU A 73 -2.52 3.86 -14.24
CA LEU A 73 -1.28 4.58 -13.94
C LEU A 73 -1.47 5.61 -12.82
N VAL A 74 -2.52 6.43 -12.91
CA VAL A 74 -2.84 7.41 -11.86
C VAL A 74 -3.06 6.72 -10.52
N THR A 75 -3.85 5.64 -10.49
CA THR A 75 -4.11 4.87 -9.26
C THR A 75 -2.81 4.33 -8.67
N ASN A 76 -1.89 3.81 -9.50
CA ASN A 76 -0.60 3.33 -9.01
C ASN A 76 0.21 4.46 -8.37
N VAL A 77 0.30 5.63 -9.01
CA VAL A 77 1.01 6.80 -8.46
C VAL A 77 0.42 7.20 -7.11
N CYS A 78 -0.91 7.33 -7.03
CA CYS A 78 -1.59 7.65 -5.78
C CYS A 78 -1.34 6.60 -4.69
N ALA A 79 -1.34 5.30 -5.04
CA ALA A 79 -1.08 4.23 -4.08
C ALA A 79 0.35 4.28 -3.52
N PHE A 80 1.36 4.58 -4.35
CA PHE A 80 2.74 4.76 -3.89
C PHE A 80 2.88 6.02 -3.03
N SER A 81 2.27 7.14 -3.42
CA SER A 81 2.27 8.36 -2.61
C SER A 81 1.59 8.16 -1.25
N ALA A 82 0.46 7.45 -1.21
CA ALA A 82 -0.25 7.13 0.02
C ALA A 82 0.60 6.23 0.94
N ALA A 83 1.30 5.24 0.37
CA ALA A 83 2.20 4.38 1.12
C ALA A 83 3.38 5.15 1.73
N LEU A 84 3.98 6.07 0.98
CA LEU A 84 5.03 6.97 1.49
C LEU A 84 4.49 7.84 2.63
N GLY A 85 3.32 8.44 2.47
CA GLY A 85 2.66 9.21 3.52
C GLY A 85 2.41 8.38 4.79
N GLY A 86 1.98 7.12 4.64
CA GLY A 86 1.78 6.19 5.75
C GLY A 86 3.07 5.85 6.50
N ILE A 87 4.18 5.64 5.77
CA ILE A 87 5.51 5.41 6.36
C ILE A 87 5.94 6.66 7.15
N VAL A 88 5.87 7.84 6.54
CA VAL A 88 6.21 9.11 7.20
C VAL A 88 5.40 9.29 8.48
N ALA A 89 4.08 9.08 8.44
CA ALA A 89 3.21 9.20 9.62
C ALA A 89 3.59 8.20 10.74
N LYS A 90 3.92 6.95 10.38
CA LYS A 90 4.31 5.91 11.34
C LYS A 90 5.59 6.27 12.10
N TYR A 91 6.61 6.78 11.40
CA TYR A 91 7.91 7.11 12.01
C TYR A 91 7.96 8.52 12.63
N SER A 92 7.17 9.47 12.10
CA SER A 92 7.08 10.83 12.68
C SER A 92 6.48 10.81 14.08
N ASN A 93 5.50 9.95 14.35
CA ASN A 93 4.85 9.88 15.66
C ASN A 93 5.76 9.25 16.74
N THR A 94 6.62 8.30 16.35
CA THR A 94 7.62 7.72 17.28
C THR A 94 8.58 8.77 17.83
N ASN A 95 9.04 9.71 16.99
CA ASN A 95 9.94 10.79 17.43
C ASN A 95 9.25 11.79 18.38
N THR A 96 7.96 12.07 18.20
CA THR A 96 7.23 13.01 19.06
C THR A 96 6.94 12.42 20.44
N LEU A 97 6.57 11.14 20.53
CA LEU A 97 6.33 10.46 21.82
C LEU A 97 7.63 10.28 22.63
N THR A 98 8.76 10.03 21.97
CA THR A 98 10.04 9.91 22.67
C THR A 98 10.52 11.27 23.20
N LYS A 99 10.28 12.37 22.47
CA LYS A 99 10.56 13.73 22.94
C LYS A 99 9.68 14.14 24.13
N PHE A 100 8.39 13.77 24.15
CA PHE A 100 7.52 14.07 25.29
C PHE A 100 7.87 13.27 26.56
N VAL A 101 8.28 12.00 26.42
CA VAL A 101 8.66 11.15 27.57
C VAL A 101 10.05 11.52 28.12
N LEU A 102 10.97 11.98 27.29
CA LEU A 102 12.32 12.39 27.72
C LEU A 102 12.38 13.81 28.31
N HIS A 103 11.41 14.68 28.03
CA HIS A 103 11.37 16.04 28.60
C HIS A 103 10.63 16.11 29.96
N HIS A 104 10.03 15.00 30.41
CA HIS A 104 9.31 14.90 31.68
C HIS A 104 9.93 13.87 32.66
N ARG A 105 11.22 13.55 32.52
CA ARG A 105 12.05 12.97 33.59
C ARG A 105 13.03 14.00 34.09
#